data_AF-A0A8U0II44-F1
#
_entry.id   AF-A0A8U0II44-F1
#
_cell.length_a   1.000
_cell.length_b   1.000
_cell.length_c   1.000
_cell.angle_alpha   90.00
_cell.angle_beta   90.00
_cell.angle_gamma   90.00
#
_symmetry.space_group_name_H-M   'P 1'
#
loop_
_entity.id
_entity.type
_entity.pdbx_description
1 polymer ?
#
loop_
_entity_poly.entity_id
_entity_poly.type
_entity_poly.pdbx_seq_one_letter_code
_entity_poly.pdbx_strand_id
1 'polypeptide(L)' 'MNVDTVPIVGEILAAGPNDRVFDSLLLAGPLLVVAIALLGRSMFTSLSVVGYLVAFVGYTLTKSLSS' A
#
# COMPACT_ATOMS: atom_id res chain seq x y z
N MET A 1 5.28 21.02 -2.31
CA MET A 1 4.01 21.19 -1.58
C MET A 1 3.98 20.14 -0.49
N ASN A 2 3.82 20.57 0.76
CA ASN A 2 3.95 19.70 1.92
C ASN A 2 2.64 18.92 2.11
N VAL A 3 2.67 17.61 1.95
CA VAL A 3 1.49 16.72 2.06
C VAL A 3 1.00 16.60 3.52
N ASP A 4 1.82 17.05 4.48
CA ASP A 4 1.56 17.00 5.92
C ASP A 4 0.46 17.96 6.41
N THR A 5 0.07 18.95 5.61
CA THR A 5 -0.96 19.94 6.02
C THR A 5 -2.40 19.51 5.78
N VAL A 6 -2.65 18.30 5.28
CA VAL A 6 -4.01 17.76 5.15
C VAL A 6 -4.36 16.99 6.43
N PRO A 7 -5.19 17.56 7.34
CA PRO A 7 -5.39 17.01 8.69
C PRO A 7 -5.93 15.57 8.69
N ILE A 8 -6.70 15.20 7.65
CA ILE A 8 -7.27 13.85 7.52
C ILE A 8 -6.19 12.82 7.13
N VAL A 9 -5.19 13.22 6.33
CA VAL A 9 -4.15 12.31 5.82
C VAL A 9 -3.00 12.20 6.83
N GLY A 10 -2.66 13.30 7.51
CA GLY A 10 -1.62 13.35 8.52
C GLY A 10 -1.93 12.52 9.78
N GLU A 11 -3.17 12.54 10.28
CA GLU A 11 -3.56 11.71 11.45
C GLU A 11 -3.58 10.22 11.15
N ILE A 12 -4.00 9.81 9.95
CA ILE A 12 -4.00 8.40 9.54
C ILE A 12 -2.58 7.88 9.33
N LEU A 13 -1.68 8.71 8.78
CA LEU A 13 -0.26 8.38 8.62
C LEU A 13 0.49 8.36 9.96
N ALA A 14 0.14 9.25 10.90
CA ALA A 14 0.74 9.31 12.23
C ALA A 14 0.22 8.22 13.19
N ALA A 15 -0.97 7.66 12.93
CA ALA A 15 -1.55 6.56 13.70
C ALA A 15 -1.08 5.16 13.23
N GLY A 16 -0.39 5.08 12.08
CA GLY A 16 0.21 3.84 11.58
C GLY A 16 1.42 3.40 12.43
N PRO A 17 1.70 2.09 12.55
CA PRO A 17 2.94 1.61 13.15
C PRO A 17 4.11 2.30 12.45
N ASN A 18 5.15 2.73 13.17
CA ASN A 18 6.36 3.34 12.59
C ASN A 18 7.17 2.28 11.80
N ASP A 19 6.59 1.80 10.71
CA ASP A 19 6.98 0.64 9.95
C ASP A 19 7.01 0.99 8.46
N ARG A 20 8.20 1.37 8.04
CA ARG A 20 8.51 1.69 6.65
C ARG A 20 8.10 0.61 5.66
N VAL A 21 8.11 -0.67 6.05
CA VAL A 21 7.73 -1.74 5.11
C VAL A 21 6.23 -1.69 4.87
N PHE A 22 5.43 -1.61 5.94
CA PHE A 22 3.98 -1.46 5.84
C PHE A 22 3.60 -0.20 5.06
N ASP A 23 4.23 0.94 5.35
CA ASP A 23 3.98 2.21 4.66
C ASP A 23 4.28 2.12 3.16
N SER A 24 5.40 1.49 2.78
CA SER A 24 5.76 1.30 1.38
C SER A 24 4.78 0.40 0.65
N LEU A 25 4.28 -0.64 1.34
CA LEU A 25 3.27 -1.55 0.83
C LEU A 25 1.95 -0.79 0.62
N LEU A 26 1.54 0.02 1.59
CA LEU A 26 0.34 0.84 1.48
C LEU A 26 0.40 1.80 0.29
N LEU A 27 1.56 2.44 0.06
CA LEU A 27 1.78 3.35 -1.06
C LEU A 27 1.84 2.63 -2.43
N ALA A 28 2.28 1.38 -2.45
CA ALA A 28 2.32 0.58 -3.67
C ALA A 28 0.92 0.30 -4.23
N GLY A 29 -0.11 0.22 -3.38
CA GLY A 29 -1.50 0.02 -3.80
C GLY A 29 -2.02 1.10 -4.76
N PRO A 30 -2.04 2.38 -4.37
CA PRO A 30 -2.42 3.49 -5.26
C PRO A 30 -1.58 3.56 -6.54
N LEU A 31 -0.27 3.30 -6.45
CA LEU A 31 0.61 3.27 -7.63
C LEU A 31 0.23 2.17 -8.62
N LEU A 32 -0.12 0.97 -8.12
CA LEU A 32 -0.62 -0.11 -8.96
C LEU A 32 -1.95 0.25 -9.62
N VAL A 33 -2.86 0.91 -8.91
CA VAL A 33 -4.13 1.38 -9.49
C VAL A 33 -3.87 2.37 -10.64
N VAL A 34 -2.97 3.34 -10.44
CA VAL A 34 -2.58 4.29 -11.50
C VAL A 34 -1.94 3.55 -12.68
N ALA A 35 -1.04 2.60 -12.42
CA ALA A 35 -0.44 1.79 -13.47
C ALA A 35 -1.49 1.00 -14.27
N ILE A 36 -2.46 0.37 -13.61
CA ILE A 36 -3.56 -0.35 -14.27
C ILE A 36 -4.43 0.60 -15.08
N ALA A 37 -4.71 1.80 -14.57
CA ALA A 37 -5.50 2.80 -15.28
C ALA A 37 -4.81 3.25 -16.58
N LEU A 38 -3.47 3.34 -16.58
CA LEU A 38 -2.68 3.76 -17.74
C LEU A 38 -2.43 2.62 -18.74
N LEU A 39 -2.05 1.43 -18.25
CA LEU A 39 -1.69 0.28 -19.08
C LEU A 39 -2.92 -0.55 -19.50
N GLY A 40 -4.06 -0.33 -18.85
CA GLY A 40 -5.26 -1.15 -19.00
C GLY A 40 -5.18 -2.47 -18.25
N ARG A 41 -6.34 -3.15 -18.17
CA ARG A 41 -6.44 -4.45 -17.52
C ARG A 41 -5.89 -5.55 -18.44
N SER A 42 -4.79 -6.19 -18.02
CA SER A 42 -4.18 -7.33 -18.70
C SER A 42 -3.85 -8.45 -17.71
N MET A 43 -3.44 -9.61 -18.22
CA MET A 43 -3.00 -10.73 -17.37
C MET A 43 -1.80 -10.32 -16.48
N PHE A 44 -0.86 -9.54 -17.03
CA PHE A 44 0.30 -9.04 -16.29
C PHE A 44 -0.12 -8.13 -15.13
N THR A 45 -0.97 -7.14 -15.40
CA THR A 45 -1.42 -6.22 -14.34
C THR A 45 -2.25 -6.94 -13.28
N SER A 46 -3.05 -7.92 -13.68
CA SER A 46 -3.83 -8.74 -12.75
C SER A 46 -2.92 -9.59 -11.84
N LEU A 47 -1.85 -10.15 -12.39
CA LEU A 47 -0.85 -10.89 -11.61
C LEU A 47 -0.10 -9.99 -10.62
N SER A 48 0.26 -8.76 -11.04
CA SER A 48 0.88 -7.76 -10.17
C SER A 48 -0.03 -7.41 -8.98
N VAL A 49 -1.34 -7.26 -9.20
CA VAL A 49 -2.31 -7.02 -8.12
C VAL A 49 -2.38 -8.19 -7.16
N VAL A 50 -2.43 -9.43 -7.66
CA VAL A 50 -2.45 -10.62 -6.81
C VAL A 50 -1.18 -10.70 -5.96
N GLY A 51 0.00 -10.50 -6.58
CA GLY A 51 1.27 -10.51 -5.86
C GLY A 51 1.33 -9.42 -4.77
N TYR A 52 0.85 -8.22 -5.09
CA TYR A 52 0.71 -7.15 -4.12
C TYR A 52 -0.19 -7.53 -2.94
N LEU A 53 -1.38 -8.09 -3.20
CA LEU A 53 -2.32 -8.48 -2.15
C LEU A 53 -1.74 -9.59 -1.26
N VAL A 54 -1.07 -10.59 -1.84
CA VAL A 54 -0.41 -11.65 -1.08
C VAL A 54 0.69 -11.08 -0.17
N ALA A 55 1.54 -10.19 -0.70
CA ALA A 55 2.57 -9.53 0.08
C ALA A 55 1.97 -8.68 1.21
N PHE A 56 0.94 -7.88 0.90
CA PHE A 56 0.27 -7.00 1.86
C PHE A 56 -0.37 -7.79 3.00
N VAL A 57 -1.19 -8.78 2.67
CA VAL A 57 -1.87 -9.61 3.67
C VAL A 57 -0.85 -10.44 4.44
N GLY A 58 0.12 -11.07 3.76
CA GLY A 58 1.16 -11.86 4.40
C GLY A 58 1.98 -11.06 5.40
N TYR A 59 2.43 -9.86 5.01
CA TYR A 59 3.16 -8.97 5.90
C TYR A 59 2.32 -8.49 7.09
N THR A 60 1.07 -8.12 6.83
CA THR A 60 0.16 -7.69 7.90
C THR A 60 -0.09 -8.81 8.91
N LEU A 61 -0.29 -10.05 8.44
CA LEU A 61 -0.46 -11.21 9.29
C LEU A 61 0.81 -11.52 10.09
N THR A 62 1.98 -11.57 9.46
CA THR A 62 3.23 -11.87 10.18
C THR A 62 3.53 -10.84 11.25
N LYS A 63 3.29 -9.56 10.95
CA LYS A 63 3.43 -8.48 11.93
C LYS A 63 2.40 -8.58 13.05
N SER A 64 1.15 -8.89 12.72
CA SER A 64 0.09 -9.08 13.72
C SER A 64 0.34 -10.27 14.65
N LEU A 65 0.96 -11.35 14.16
CA LEU A 65 1.31 -12.51 14.98
C LEU A 65 2.54 -12.25 15.87
N SER A 66 3.37 -11.26 15.53
CA SER A 66 4.61 -10.93 16.24
C SER A 66 4.47 -9.74 17.20
N SER A 67 3.29 -9.11 17.27
CA SER A 67 2.98 -7.97 18.14
C SER A 67 2.17 -8.39 19.36
#